data_AF-A0A841J8Q4-F1
#
_entry.id   AF-A0A841J8Q4-F1
#
_cell.length_a   1.000
_cell.length_b   1.000
_cell.length_c   1.000
_cell.angle_alpha   90.00
_cell.angle_beta   90.00
_cell.angle_gamma   90.00
#
_symmetry.space_group_name_H-M   'P 1'
#
loop_
_entity.id
_entity.type
_entity.pdbx_description
1 polymer ?
#
loop_
_entity_poly.entity_id
_entity_poly.type
_entity_poly.pdbx_seq_one_letter_code
_entity_poly.pdbx_strand_id
1 'polypeptide(L)'
;MHSDLDIAIIIVNYIGGVRYELTHARPEREEKLMIYGYPNMLAKAAVKSTSVNCQCNLEHIAGVSFEIETAAAMHTFNRAAAQNIIGFSGSGVFYVAGDQLILKGIFPELFNPDGALNKLLVFYTGIFNELAMSKGYAEMLPEGLKSFSAHKGEALTTVHRLIKRSVESSIDNIAGSTITPFSLAEQFKGNLQVPYHTSYFNIINNPKIWKSWLELLTFLDIATDNPDYALDVFLRNIRLYHSPDKRIIDEMISTFLTDTKSMDSIENNSIVVFSGDLPSAKKYLDKAKVKKIVKSIYESGIVDMQVDHPDNVKSFCCIDLAHFADKVAEIETSLTPAQIKEQIKDEVIKILDYGNN
;
A
#
# COMPACT_ATOMS: atom_id res chain seq x y z
N MET A 1 24.24 -7.17 16.76
CA MET A 1 23.71 -8.54 16.76
C MET A 1 22.45 -8.57 17.60
N HIS A 2 21.35 -9.02 17.01
CA HIS A 2 20.17 -9.43 17.76
C HIS A 2 20.46 -10.85 18.30
N SER A 3 20.20 -11.14 19.57
CA SER A 3 20.54 -12.45 20.15
C SER A 3 19.68 -13.59 19.58
N ASP A 4 18.49 -13.24 19.09
CA ASP A 4 17.46 -14.22 18.70
C ASP A 4 17.25 -14.30 17.18
N LEU A 5 17.88 -13.38 16.42
CA LEU A 5 17.82 -13.32 14.96
C LEU A 5 19.25 -13.12 14.43
N ASP A 6 19.70 -14.00 13.53
CA ASP A 6 21.05 -13.95 12.93
C ASP A 6 21.18 -12.79 11.94
N ILE A 7 21.19 -11.57 12.48
CA ILE A 7 21.18 -10.31 11.73
C ILE A 7 22.32 -9.42 12.21
N ALA A 8 23.12 -8.97 11.24
CA ALA A 8 24.11 -7.91 11.39
C ALA A 8 23.77 -6.76 10.43
N ILE A 9 23.72 -5.53 10.95
CA ILE A 9 23.56 -4.30 10.17
C ILE A 9 24.92 -3.61 10.13
N ILE A 10 25.43 -3.36 8.93
CA ILE A 10 26.73 -2.70 8.70
C ILE A 10 26.49 -1.37 8.01
N ILE A 11 27.02 -0.30 8.58
CA ILE A 11 26.96 1.05 7.99
C ILE A 11 28.22 1.26 7.15
N VAL A 12 28.04 1.55 5.88
CA VAL A 12 29.12 1.81 4.93
C VAL A 12 28.94 3.17 4.28
N ASN A 13 30.05 3.80 3.90
CA ASN A 13 29.99 5.01 3.10
C ASN A 13 29.40 4.68 1.72
N TYR A 14 28.45 5.49 1.26
CA TYR A 14 27.86 5.32 -0.06
C TYR A 14 28.92 5.57 -1.14
N ILE A 15 29.21 4.54 -1.94
CA ILE A 15 30.24 4.58 -2.99
C ILE A 15 29.68 4.82 -4.41
N GLY A 16 28.36 5.03 -4.55
CA GLY A 16 27.70 5.20 -5.84
C GLY A 16 27.59 3.91 -6.67
N GLY A 17 26.78 3.93 -7.72
CA GLY A 17 26.81 2.90 -8.78
C GLY A 17 25.79 1.76 -8.69
N VAL A 18 25.02 1.64 -7.60
CA VAL A 18 23.93 0.64 -7.51
C VAL A 18 22.61 1.35 -7.23
N ARG A 19 21.67 1.30 -8.18
CA ARG A 19 20.29 1.76 -7.99
C ARG A 19 19.45 0.53 -7.61
N TYR A 20 19.20 0.36 -6.33
CA TYR A 20 18.19 -0.58 -5.84
C TYR A 20 17.10 0.22 -5.15
N GLU A 21 15.85 -0.22 -5.32
CA GLU A 21 14.74 0.31 -4.54
C GLU A 21 14.49 -0.65 -3.38
N LEU A 22 14.71 -0.13 -2.16
CA LEU A 22 14.27 -0.83 -0.96
C LEU A 22 12.76 -0.70 -0.90
N THR A 23 12.09 -1.85 -0.95
CA THR A 23 10.67 -1.93 -0.69
C THR A 23 10.43 -2.75 0.56
N HIS A 24 9.44 -2.33 1.35
CA HIS A 24 8.84 -3.18 2.38
C HIS A 24 7.66 -3.98 1.82
N ALA A 25 7.48 -4.02 0.49
CA ALA A 25 6.46 -4.82 -0.14
C ALA A 25 6.64 -6.29 0.22
N ARG A 26 5.57 -6.86 0.78
CA ARG A 26 5.49 -8.31 0.94
C ARG A 26 5.48 -8.97 -0.43
N PRO A 27 6.17 -10.10 -0.63
CA PRO A 27 6.07 -10.81 -1.87
C PRO A 27 4.69 -11.44 -2.00
N GLU A 28 4.22 -11.52 -3.23
CA GLU A 28 2.94 -12.15 -3.55
C GLU A 28 3.13 -13.65 -3.74
N ARG A 29 2.10 -14.44 -3.45
CA ARG A 29 2.13 -15.87 -3.74
C ARG A 29 2.43 -16.06 -5.23
N GLU A 30 3.33 -16.99 -5.54
CA GLU A 30 3.78 -17.27 -6.90
C GLU A 30 4.61 -16.16 -7.57
N GLU A 31 4.94 -15.07 -6.85
CA GLU A 31 5.81 -14.00 -7.37
C GLU A 31 7.18 -14.61 -7.73
N LYS A 32 7.64 -14.28 -8.94
CA LYS A 32 8.95 -14.72 -9.44
C LYS A 32 10.03 -13.86 -8.84
N LEU A 33 10.94 -14.48 -8.12
CA LEU A 33 12.02 -13.84 -7.38
C LEU A 33 13.38 -14.36 -7.87
N MET A 34 14.42 -13.62 -7.54
CA MET A 34 15.81 -14.02 -7.77
C MET A 34 16.66 -13.77 -6.54
N ILE A 35 17.40 -14.80 -6.13
CA ILE A 35 18.43 -14.66 -5.10
C ILE A 35 19.72 -14.23 -5.78
N TYR A 36 20.33 -13.13 -5.32
CA TYR A 36 21.65 -12.69 -5.77
C TYR A 36 22.65 -12.80 -4.63
N GLY A 37 23.69 -13.61 -4.84
CA GLY A 37 24.68 -13.93 -3.81
C GLY A 37 26.08 -14.20 -4.37
N TYR A 38 27.02 -14.43 -3.46
CA TYR A 38 28.43 -14.69 -3.75
C TYR A 38 28.86 -16.04 -3.14
N PRO A 39 28.38 -17.18 -3.66
CA PRO A 39 28.68 -18.47 -3.08
C PRO A 39 30.15 -18.86 -3.25
N ASN A 40 30.73 -19.46 -2.20
CA ASN A 40 32.14 -19.85 -2.16
C ASN A 40 32.53 -20.85 -3.25
N MET A 41 31.58 -21.66 -3.74
CA MET A 41 31.82 -22.61 -4.83
C MET A 41 32.18 -21.92 -6.17
N LEU A 42 31.85 -20.64 -6.33
CA LEU A 42 32.16 -19.84 -7.53
C LEU A 42 33.41 -18.96 -7.37
N ALA A 43 34.02 -18.89 -6.18
CA ALA A 43 35.20 -18.06 -5.92
C ALA A 43 36.43 -18.39 -6.79
N LYS A 44 36.46 -19.59 -7.40
CA LYS A 44 37.52 -20.04 -8.33
C LYS A 44 37.19 -19.81 -9.81
N ALA A 45 35.95 -19.47 -10.14
CA ALA A 45 35.52 -19.10 -11.48
C ALA A 45 35.61 -17.57 -11.65
N ALA A 46 35.79 -17.08 -12.88
CA ALA A 46 35.79 -15.64 -13.17
C ALA A 46 34.42 -14.95 -12.91
N VAL A 47 33.42 -15.73 -12.54
CA VAL A 47 32.06 -15.30 -12.22
C VAL A 47 31.94 -15.14 -10.70
N LYS A 48 31.81 -13.89 -10.23
CA LYS A 48 31.81 -13.57 -8.80
C LYS A 48 30.44 -13.74 -8.14
N SER A 49 29.35 -13.60 -8.90
CA SER A 49 27.98 -13.70 -8.39
C SER A 49 27.14 -14.66 -9.23
N THR A 50 26.11 -15.24 -8.63
CA THR A 50 25.10 -16.03 -9.34
C THR A 50 23.71 -15.56 -8.96
N SER A 51 22.76 -15.78 -9.88
CA SER A 51 21.34 -15.67 -9.58
C SER A 51 20.69 -17.04 -9.52
N VAL A 52 19.72 -17.20 -8.63
CA VAL A 52 18.86 -18.40 -8.56
C VAL A 52 17.41 -17.96 -8.71
N ASN A 53 16.74 -18.44 -9.75
CA ASN A 53 15.31 -18.21 -9.95
C ASN A 53 14.53 -18.97 -8.88
N CYS A 54 13.68 -18.24 -8.19
CA CYS A 54 12.80 -18.77 -7.17
C CYS A 54 11.37 -18.25 -7.36
N GLN A 55 10.45 -18.90 -6.69
CA GLN A 55 9.04 -18.56 -6.68
C GLN A 55 8.61 -18.43 -5.22
N CYS A 56 7.94 -17.34 -4.88
CA CYS A 56 7.46 -17.16 -3.52
C CYS A 56 6.35 -18.17 -3.21
N ASN A 57 6.53 -18.92 -2.13
CA ASN A 57 5.44 -19.62 -1.46
C ASN A 57 4.88 -18.74 -0.32
N LEU A 58 3.84 -19.20 0.38
CA LEU A 58 3.15 -18.38 1.40
C LEU A 58 4.07 -17.93 2.57
N GLU A 59 3.59 -16.92 3.31
CA GLU A 59 4.15 -16.46 4.59
C GLU A 59 4.41 -17.66 5.52
N HIS A 60 5.64 -17.77 6.02
CA HIS A 60 5.99 -18.80 7.00
C HIS A 60 5.68 -18.31 8.41
N ILE A 61 6.13 -17.09 8.72
CA ILE A 61 5.76 -16.35 9.93
C ILE A 61 5.33 -14.95 9.50
N ALA A 62 4.09 -14.59 9.80
CA ALA A 62 3.50 -13.32 9.38
C ALA A 62 4.37 -12.13 9.80
N GLY A 63 4.75 -11.29 8.82
CA GLY A 63 5.60 -10.12 9.03
C GLY A 63 7.08 -10.41 9.34
N VAL A 64 7.47 -11.69 9.45
CA VAL A 64 8.84 -12.08 9.83
C VAL A 64 9.58 -12.82 8.72
N SER A 65 8.97 -13.84 8.14
CA SER A 65 9.61 -14.60 7.06
C SER A 65 8.63 -15.17 6.06
N PHE A 66 9.11 -15.33 4.83
CA PHE A 66 8.39 -16.00 3.76
C PHE A 66 9.22 -17.15 3.21
N GLU A 67 8.53 -18.14 2.67
CA GLU A 67 9.17 -19.27 2.00
C GLU A 67 9.32 -18.96 0.50
N ILE A 68 10.48 -19.28 -0.07
CA ILE A 68 10.70 -19.31 -1.51
C ILE A 68 11.06 -20.72 -1.94
N GLU A 69 10.55 -21.12 -3.09
CA GLU A 69 10.87 -22.38 -3.74
C GLU A 69 11.80 -22.14 -4.92
N THR A 70 12.88 -22.90 -5.01
CA THR A 70 13.88 -22.80 -6.08
C THR A 70 13.53 -23.74 -7.22
N ALA A 71 13.59 -23.26 -8.46
CA ALA A 71 13.23 -24.06 -9.65
C ALA A 71 14.21 -25.22 -9.90
N ALA A 72 15.47 -25.03 -9.53
CA ALA A 72 16.44 -26.10 -9.41
C ALA A 72 16.54 -26.47 -7.94
N ALA A 73 16.16 -27.69 -7.59
CA ALA A 73 16.45 -28.18 -6.25
C ALA A 73 17.95 -28.04 -6.01
N MET A 74 18.33 -27.38 -4.92
CA MET A 74 19.72 -27.34 -4.45
C MET A 74 20.13 -28.71 -3.89
N HIS A 75 19.84 -29.78 -4.63
CA HIS A 75 20.30 -31.13 -4.35
C HIS A 75 21.77 -31.19 -4.72
N THR A 76 22.61 -31.36 -3.72
CA THR A 76 23.73 -32.27 -3.90
C THR A 76 23.42 -33.52 -3.11
N PHE A 77 23.36 -34.66 -3.80
CA PHE A 77 23.18 -36.02 -3.23
C PHE A 77 24.34 -36.46 -2.32
N ASN A 78 25.00 -35.51 -1.68
CA ASN A 78 26.17 -35.69 -0.85
C ASN A 78 25.99 -34.80 0.38
N ARG A 79 26.67 -35.08 1.49
CA ARG A 79 26.71 -34.26 2.72
C ARG A 79 27.26 -32.82 2.52
N ALA A 80 27.24 -32.33 1.27
CA ALA A 80 27.78 -31.09 0.76
C ALA A 80 26.70 -30.04 0.42
N ALA A 81 25.41 -30.28 0.66
CA ALA A 81 24.37 -29.26 0.41
C ALA A 81 24.65 -27.98 1.20
N ALA A 82 24.98 -28.11 2.49
CA ALA A 82 25.49 -27.01 3.32
C ALA A 82 26.77 -26.38 2.74
N GLN A 83 27.66 -27.16 2.11
CA GLN A 83 28.92 -26.68 1.50
C GLN A 83 28.71 -25.87 0.21
N ASN A 84 27.67 -26.19 -0.58
CA ASN A 84 27.34 -25.49 -1.82
C ASN A 84 26.57 -24.18 -1.57
N ILE A 85 26.03 -24.01 -0.37
CA ILE A 85 25.24 -22.85 0.01
C ILE A 85 26.07 -21.87 0.87
N ILE A 86 27.30 -22.25 1.26
CA ILE A 86 28.25 -21.33 1.90
C ILE A 86 28.50 -20.14 0.99
N GLY A 87 28.24 -18.93 1.51
CA GLY A 87 28.34 -17.67 0.78
C GLY A 87 27.01 -17.16 0.18
N PHE A 88 25.90 -17.90 0.33
CA PHE A 88 24.56 -17.36 0.09
C PHE A 88 23.95 -16.69 1.33
N SER A 89 24.38 -17.01 2.54
CA SER A 89 23.93 -16.30 3.74
C SER A 89 24.13 -14.78 3.59
N GLY A 90 23.10 -14.00 3.91
CA GLY A 90 23.06 -12.56 3.71
C GLY A 90 22.73 -12.10 2.27
N SER A 91 22.43 -13.03 1.36
CA SER A 91 22.06 -12.68 -0.02
C SER A 91 20.71 -11.98 -0.08
N GLY A 92 20.61 -11.01 -0.98
CA GLY A 92 19.34 -10.35 -1.26
C GLY A 92 18.45 -11.21 -2.14
N VAL A 93 17.16 -11.21 -1.83
CA VAL A 93 16.10 -11.81 -2.64
C VAL A 93 15.29 -10.70 -3.28
N PHE A 94 15.27 -10.69 -4.61
CA PHE A 94 14.77 -9.57 -5.39
C PHE A 94 13.61 -9.97 -6.28
N TYR A 95 12.63 -9.08 -6.41
CA TYR A 95 11.73 -9.05 -7.56
C TYR A 95 12.38 -8.19 -8.66
N VAL A 96 12.23 -8.60 -9.92
CA VAL A 96 12.82 -7.89 -11.06
C VAL A 96 11.72 -7.36 -11.95
N ALA A 97 11.60 -6.03 -11.98
CA ALA A 97 10.63 -5.30 -12.77
C ALA A 97 11.37 -4.47 -13.83
N GLY A 98 11.48 -4.98 -15.04
CA GLY A 98 12.24 -4.31 -16.10
C GLY A 98 13.72 -4.20 -15.75
N ASP A 99 14.22 -2.96 -15.63
CA ASP A 99 15.59 -2.62 -15.23
C ASP A 99 15.76 -2.38 -13.71
N GLN A 100 14.68 -2.51 -12.93
CA GLN A 100 14.68 -2.28 -11.50
C GLN A 100 14.85 -3.59 -10.70
N LEU A 101 15.75 -3.54 -9.72
CA LEU A 101 15.91 -4.57 -8.69
C LEU A 101 15.23 -4.12 -7.41
N ILE A 102 14.26 -4.91 -6.97
CA ILE A 102 13.38 -4.60 -5.84
C ILE A 102 13.67 -5.60 -4.73
N LEU A 103 14.33 -5.17 -3.66
CA LEU A 103 14.70 -6.07 -2.57
C LEU A 103 13.46 -6.43 -1.73
N LYS A 104 13.08 -7.72 -1.72
CA LYS A 104 11.93 -8.25 -0.98
C LYS A 104 12.34 -8.90 0.35
N GLY A 105 13.57 -9.38 0.45
CA GLY A 105 14.07 -9.96 1.68
C GLY A 105 15.54 -10.33 1.64
N ILE A 106 16.04 -10.81 2.78
CA ILE A 106 17.41 -11.27 2.97
C ILE A 106 17.37 -12.74 3.36
N PHE A 107 18.15 -13.55 2.67
CA PHE A 107 18.28 -14.98 2.95
C PHE A 107 19.28 -15.20 4.10
N PRO A 108 18.85 -15.71 5.29
CA PRO A 108 19.73 -15.90 6.43
C PRO A 108 20.54 -17.20 6.31
N GLU A 109 19.86 -18.34 6.29
CA GLU A 109 20.43 -19.68 6.17
C GLU A 109 19.37 -20.70 5.72
N LEU A 110 19.77 -21.97 5.55
CA LEU A 110 18.87 -23.05 5.17
C LEU A 110 17.96 -23.46 6.32
N PHE A 111 16.68 -23.70 6.01
CA PHE A 111 15.69 -24.19 6.97
C PHE A 111 16.03 -25.58 7.53
N ASN A 112 16.69 -26.43 6.75
CA ASN A 112 17.15 -27.75 7.20
C ASN A 112 18.66 -27.90 6.92
N PRO A 113 19.49 -28.12 7.96
CA PRO A 113 20.94 -28.32 7.79
C PRO A 113 21.30 -29.56 6.95
N ASP A 114 20.39 -30.53 6.83
CA ASP A 114 20.55 -31.71 5.98
C ASP A 114 20.24 -31.43 4.48
N GLY A 115 19.86 -30.20 4.13
CA GLY A 115 19.88 -29.67 2.76
C GLY A 115 18.89 -30.29 1.77
N ALA A 116 17.99 -31.14 2.24
CA ALA A 116 16.89 -31.64 1.43
C ALA A 116 15.66 -30.79 1.72
N LEU A 117 15.46 -29.77 0.90
CA LEU A 117 14.17 -29.25 0.42
C LEU A 117 14.50 -28.05 -0.49
N ASN A 118 13.85 -27.96 -1.63
CA ASN A 118 13.90 -26.85 -2.58
C ASN A 118 13.33 -25.52 -2.02
N LYS A 119 13.06 -25.46 -0.71
CA LYS A 119 12.39 -24.40 0.02
C LYS A 119 13.38 -23.69 0.93
N LEU A 120 13.39 -22.37 0.87
CA LEU A 120 14.26 -21.50 1.65
C LEU A 120 13.40 -20.49 2.42
N LEU A 121 13.78 -20.19 3.65
CA LEU A 121 13.16 -19.09 4.40
C LEU A 121 13.93 -17.80 4.16
N VAL A 122 13.20 -16.71 3.99
CA VAL A 122 13.75 -15.38 3.72
C VAL A 122 13.15 -14.41 4.72
N PHE A 123 13.98 -13.58 5.36
CA PHE A 123 13.50 -12.52 6.23
C PHE A 123 13.01 -11.32 5.42
N TYR A 124 11.85 -10.78 5.81
CA TYR A 124 11.34 -9.55 5.23
C TYR A 124 12.28 -8.37 5.48
N THR A 125 12.40 -7.47 4.51
CA THR A 125 13.17 -6.21 4.68
C THR A 125 12.63 -5.34 5.82
N GLY A 126 11.34 -5.46 6.16
CA GLY A 126 10.69 -4.73 7.25
C GLY A 126 11.37 -4.93 8.61
N ILE A 127 11.76 -6.16 8.96
CA ILE A 127 12.45 -6.44 10.23
C ILE A 127 13.77 -5.69 10.33
N PHE A 128 14.53 -5.60 9.23
CA PHE A 128 15.79 -4.87 9.24
C PHE A 128 15.55 -3.38 9.51
N ASN A 129 14.46 -2.81 9.00
CA ASN A 129 14.06 -1.44 9.27
C ASN A 129 13.70 -1.21 10.74
N GLU A 130 12.85 -2.07 11.30
CA GLU A 130 12.49 -2.03 12.72
C GLU A 130 13.73 -2.15 13.62
N LEU A 131 14.63 -3.09 13.32
CA LEU A 131 15.88 -3.26 14.05
C LEU A 131 16.78 -2.03 13.92
N ALA A 132 16.93 -1.45 12.73
CA ALA A 132 17.73 -0.24 12.53
C ALA A 132 17.18 0.93 13.35
N MET A 133 15.87 1.16 13.30
CA MET A 133 15.19 2.21 14.06
C MET A 133 15.32 1.99 15.57
N SER A 134 15.19 0.75 16.06
CA SER A 134 15.37 0.41 17.49
C SER A 134 16.76 0.76 18.04
N LYS A 135 17.75 0.89 17.15
CA LYS A 135 19.13 1.29 17.47
C LYS A 135 19.40 2.78 17.23
N GLY A 136 18.38 3.55 16.86
CA GLY A 136 18.48 4.98 16.59
C GLY A 136 19.04 5.32 15.20
N TYR A 137 19.05 4.35 14.27
CA TYR A 137 19.44 4.62 12.89
C TYR A 137 18.28 5.19 12.08
N ALA A 138 18.63 5.86 10.97
CA ALA A 138 17.66 6.37 10.03
C ALA A 138 16.84 5.22 9.42
N GLU A 139 15.54 5.47 9.29
CA GLU A 139 14.60 4.55 8.64
C GLU A 139 14.99 4.32 7.17
N MET A 140 14.85 3.08 6.71
CA MET A 140 15.28 2.59 5.40
C MET A 140 14.20 2.71 4.31
N LEU A 141 13.15 3.48 4.58
CA LEU A 141 12.10 3.80 3.61
C LEU A 141 12.47 4.97 2.68
N PRO A 142 11.97 4.97 1.43
CA PRO A 142 11.94 6.18 0.60
C PRO A 142 11.19 7.33 1.26
N GLU A 143 11.61 8.57 1.03
CA GLU A 143 11.02 9.77 1.65
C GLU A 143 9.51 9.87 1.41
N GLY A 144 9.06 9.57 0.18
CA GLY A 144 7.64 9.59 -0.18
C GLY A 144 6.78 8.52 0.49
N LEU A 145 7.39 7.56 1.22
CA LEU A 145 6.68 6.58 2.04
C LEU A 145 6.74 6.90 3.54
N LYS A 146 7.75 7.67 3.97
CA LYS A 146 7.95 8.12 5.36
C LYS A 146 7.00 9.22 5.78
N SER A 147 6.67 10.11 4.85
CA SER A 147 5.83 11.28 5.13
C SER A 147 5.09 11.73 3.89
N PHE A 148 3.93 12.36 4.09
CA PHE A 148 3.22 13.07 3.04
C PHE A 148 3.93 14.35 2.57
N SER A 149 5.04 14.75 3.19
CA SER A 149 5.83 15.93 2.81
C SER A 149 6.23 15.94 1.34
N ALA A 150 6.58 14.77 0.77
CA ALA A 150 6.94 14.64 -0.64
C ALA A 150 5.76 14.92 -1.60
N HIS A 151 4.51 14.83 -1.13
CA HIS A 151 3.29 14.90 -1.95
C HIS A 151 2.56 16.25 -1.84
N LYS A 152 3.00 17.16 -0.95
CA LYS A 152 2.34 18.47 -0.69
C LYS A 152 2.16 19.33 -1.94
N GLY A 153 3.17 19.33 -2.83
CA GLY A 153 3.18 20.16 -4.02
C GLY A 153 2.03 19.83 -4.99
N GLU A 154 1.62 18.56 -5.02
CA GLU A 154 0.66 18.04 -6.00
C GLU A 154 -0.80 18.04 -5.49
N ALA A 155 -0.99 18.02 -4.18
CA ALA A 155 -2.31 18.01 -3.55
C ALA A 155 -3.06 19.34 -3.76
N LEU A 156 -4.37 19.22 -3.99
CA LEU A 156 -5.31 20.34 -4.10
C LEU A 156 -4.86 21.40 -5.12
N THR A 157 -4.20 20.97 -6.19
CA THR A 157 -3.73 21.87 -7.27
C THR A 157 -4.86 22.37 -8.16
N THR A 158 -6.02 21.70 -8.12
CA THR A 158 -7.22 22.03 -8.91
C THR A 158 -8.12 23.06 -8.25
N VAL A 159 -7.99 23.31 -6.94
CA VAL A 159 -8.81 24.30 -6.23
C VAL A 159 -8.21 25.70 -6.32
N HIS A 160 -9.05 26.72 -6.11
CA HIS A 160 -8.61 28.11 -6.13
C HIS A 160 -7.49 28.37 -5.10
N ARG A 161 -6.51 29.24 -5.43
CA ARG A 161 -5.34 29.51 -4.58
C ARG A 161 -5.72 29.95 -3.16
N LEU A 162 -6.78 30.74 -3.00
CA LEU A 162 -7.22 31.20 -1.67
C LEU A 162 -7.79 30.04 -0.82
N ILE A 163 -8.48 29.09 -1.45
CA ILE A 163 -8.94 27.86 -0.80
C ILE A 163 -7.73 27.03 -0.36
N LYS A 164 -6.78 26.77 -1.28
CA LYS A 164 -5.55 26.04 -0.97
C LYS A 164 -4.79 26.66 0.21
N ARG A 165 -4.66 27.99 0.23
CA ARG A 165 -4.01 28.72 1.33
C ARG A 165 -4.77 28.59 2.66
N SER A 166 -6.09 28.46 2.62
CA SER A 166 -6.93 28.34 3.82
C SER A 166 -6.81 26.97 4.50
N VAL A 167 -6.30 25.97 3.77
CA VAL A 167 -6.13 24.58 4.25
C VAL A 167 -4.66 24.16 4.39
N GLU A 168 -3.72 25.08 4.15
CA GLU A 168 -2.28 24.79 4.12
C GLU A 168 -1.78 24.26 5.47
N SER A 169 -2.28 24.79 6.58
CA SER A 169 -1.95 24.29 7.91
C SER A 169 -2.39 22.83 8.11
N SER A 170 -3.53 22.42 7.54
CA SER A 170 -4.01 21.04 7.62
C SER A 170 -3.15 20.09 6.78
N ILE A 171 -2.69 20.53 5.61
CA ILE A 171 -1.69 19.78 4.81
C ILE A 171 -0.39 19.61 5.60
N ASP A 172 0.07 20.67 6.27
CA ASP A 172 1.27 20.63 7.11
C ASP A 172 1.10 19.72 8.33
N ASN A 173 -0.06 19.74 8.98
CA ASN A 173 -0.40 18.85 10.09
C ASN A 173 -0.32 17.38 9.67
N ILE A 174 -0.97 17.01 8.56
CA ILE A 174 -0.94 15.63 8.05
C ILE A 174 0.48 15.19 7.71
N ALA A 175 1.26 16.06 7.06
CA ALA A 175 2.64 15.73 6.70
C ALA A 175 3.59 15.59 7.90
N GLY A 176 3.32 16.30 9.00
CA GLY A 176 4.04 16.17 10.27
C GLY A 176 3.48 15.11 11.22
N SER A 177 2.40 14.41 10.83
CA SER A 177 1.71 13.43 11.67
C SER A 177 2.39 12.06 11.65
N THR A 178 1.90 11.15 12.50
CA THR A 178 2.28 9.73 12.50
C THR A 178 1.61 8.93 11.38
N ILE A 179 0.64 9.50 10.66
CA ILE A 179 -0.02 8.86 9.53
C ILE A 179 0.87 9.04 8.31
N THR A 180 1.39 7.93 7.79
CA THR A 180 2.31 7.93 6.65
C THR A 180 1.74 7.11 5.50
N PRO A 181 2.19 7.34 4.26
CA PRO A 181 1.84 6.47 3.14
C PRO A 181 2.13 4.99 3.44
N PHE A 182 3.28 4.70 4.07
CA PHE A 182 3.62 3.33 4.47
C PHE A 182 2.65 2.77 5.52
N SER A 183 2.29 3.54 6.56
CA SER A 183 1.37 3.06 7.60
C SER A 183 -0.02 2.76 7.03
N LEU A 184 -0.49 3.55 6.07
CA LEU A 184 -1.74 3.29 5.35
C LEU A 184 -1.62 2.05 4.46
N ALA A 185 -0.52 1.89 3.72
CA ALA A 185 -0.26 0.69 2.91
C ALA A 185 -0.36 -0.59 3.75
N GLU A 186 0.26 -0.60 4.93
CA GLU A 186 0.22 -1.73 5.86
C GLU A 186 -1.17 -1.92 6.49
N GLN A 187 -1.80 -0.84 6.97
CA GLN A 187 -3.15 -0.88 7.56
C GLN A 187 -4.18 -1.49 6.60
N PHE A 188 -4.10 -1.11 5.33
CA PHE A 188 -5.01 -1.58 4.29
C PHE A 188 -4.49 -2.80 3.53
N LYS A 189 -3.34 -3.37 3.91
CA LYS A 189 -2.71 -4.54 3.27
C LYS A 189 -2.56 -4.36 1.75
N GLY A 190 -2.26 -3.14 1.31
CA GLY A 190 -2.18 -2.77 -0.10
C GLY A 190 -3.51 -2.70 -0.84
N ASN A 191 -4.66 -2.85 -0.17
CA ASN A 191 -5.98 -2.71 -0.80
C ASN A 191 -6.37 -1.24 -0.97
N LEU A 192 -5.61 -0.53 -1.79
CA LEU A 192 -5.72 0.92 -2.02
C LEU A 192 -6.11 1.27 -3.47
N GLN A 193 -6.29 0.25 -4.33
CA GLN A 193 -6.57 0.42 -5.74
C GLN A 193 -7.61 -0.58 -6.23
N VAL A 194 -8.50 -0.16 -7.12
CA VAL A 194 -9.52 -0.99 -7.78
C VAL A 194 -9.48 -0.76 -9.30
N PRO A 195 -9.52 -1.83 -10.12
CA PRO A 195 -9.51 -3.24 -9.73
C PRO A 195 -8.17 -3.66 -9.08
N TYR A 196 -8.23 -4.67 -8.20
CA TYR A 196 -7.05 -5.24 -7.57
C TYR A 196 -6.31 -6.16 -8.56
N HIS A 197 -5.56 -5.55 -9.48
CA HIS A 197 -4.72 -6.28 -10.46
C HIS A 197 -3.26 -5.82 -10.44
N THR A 198 -2.92 -4.99 -9.46
CA THR A 198 -1.65 -4.28 -9.39
C THR A 198 -0.88 -4.81 -8.19
N SER A 199 0.39 -5.18 -8.39
CA SER A 199 1.20 -5.71 -7.30
C SER A 199 1.35 -4.68 -6.18
N TYR A 200 1.52 -5.12 -4.93
CA TYR A 200 1.73 -4.21 -3.80
C TYR A 200 2.83 -3.18 -4.08
N PHE A 201 3.91 -3.60 -4.77
CA PHE A 201 5.00 -2.71 -5.21
C PHE A 201 4.50 -1.56 -6.09
N ASN A 202 3.67 -1.85 -7.09
CA ASN A 202 3.12 -0.82 -7.96
C ASN A 202 2.18 0.12 -7.20
N ILE A 203 1.46 -0.38 -6.18
CA ILE A 203 0.58 0.42 -5.33
C ILE A 203 1.39 1.43 -4.51
N ILE A 204 2.42 0.96 -3.80
CA ILE A 204 3.22 1.86 -2.96
C ILE A 204 4.03 2.89 -3.75
N ASN A 205 4.38 2.58 -4.99
CA ASN A 205 5.12 3.49 -5.86
C ASN A 205 4.22 4.36 -6.74
N ASN A 206 2.89 4.31 -6.56
CA ASN A 206 1.98 5.16 -7.31
C ASN A 206 1.78 6.51 -6.58
N PRO A 207 2.39 7.61 -7.03
CA PRO A 207 2.26 8.92 -6.38
C PRO A 207 0.82 9.44 -6.39
N LYS A 208 -0.02 9.02 -7.34
CA LYS A 208 -1.41 9.46 -7.42
C LYS A 208 -2.25 8.95 -6.25
N ILE A 209 -1.97 7.73 -5.78
CA ILE A 209 -2.62 7.16 -4.60
C ILE A 209 -2.33 8.05 -3.38
N TRP A 210 -1.07 8.42 -3.20
CA TRP A 210 -0.64 9.22 -2.06
C TRP A 210 -1.11 10.67 -2.13
N LYS A 211 -1.16 11.25 -3.33
CA LYS A 211 -1.82 12.53 -3.57
C LYS A 211 -3.29 12.48 -3.13
N SER A 212 -4.05 11.49 -3.58
CA SER A 212 -5.48 11.37 -3.24
C SER A 212 -5.71 11.11 -1.75
N TRP A 213 -4.84 10.34 -1.10
CA TRP A 213 -4.87 10.19 0.36
C TRP A 213 -4.60 11.51 1.07
N LEU A 214 -3.59 12.29 0.65
CA LEU A 214 -3.30 13.58 1.25
C LEU A 214 -4.48 14.56 1.11
N GLU A 215 -5.13 14.58 -0.05
CA GLU A 215 -6.33 15.40 -0.28
C GLU A 215 -7.48 15.00 0.65
N LEU A 216 -7.80 13.70 0.74
CA LEU A 216 -8.83 13.20 1.63
C LEU A 216 -8.51 13.50 3.10
N LEU A 217 -7.29 13.17 3.56
CA LEU A 217 -6.85 13.41 4.94
C LEU A 217 -6.88 14.90 5.28
N THR A 218 -6.58 15.79 4.34
CA THR A 218 -6.69 17.24 4.56
C THR A 218 -8.14 17.65 4.82
N PHE A 219 -9.10 17.13 4.05
CA PHE A 219 -10.52 17.40 4.30
C PHE A 219 -10.97 16.84 5.65
N LEU A 220 -10.55 15.62 5.99
CA LEU A 220 -10.85 15.00 7.27
C LEU A 220 -10.24 15.78 8.44
N ASP A 221 -8.99 16.23 8.33
CA ASP A 221 -8.29 17.05 9.34
C ASP A 221 -9.11 18.31 9.68
N ILE A 222 -9.61 19.00 8.66
CA ILE A 222 -10.43 20.22 8.82
C ILE A 222 -11.76 19.89 9.52
N ALA A 223 -12.39 18.76 9.17
CA ALA A 223 -13.60 18.31 9.86
C ALA A 223 -13.33 17.91 11.32
N THR A 224 -12.13 17.40 11.61
CA THR A 224 -11.66 16.93 12.93
C THR A 224 -11.04 18.01 13.82
N ASP A 225 -11.24 19.31 13.59
CA ASP A 225 -10.87 20.36 14.57
C ASP A 225 -11.57 20.19 15.97
N ASN A 226 -12.18 19.02 16.24
CA ASN A 226 -12.63 18.49 17.51
C ASN A 226 -11.53 17.60 18.17
N PRO A 227 -10.99 17.96 19.35
CA PRO A 227 -9.96 17.19 20.06
C PRO A 227 -10.38 15.77 20.51
N ASP A 228 -11.68 15.44 20.44
CA ASP A 228 -12.21 14.12 20.82
C ASP A 228 -12.28 13.11 19.64
N TYR A 229 -12.00 13.53 18.40
CA TYR A 229 -12.02 12.67 17.21
C TYR A 229 -10.64 12.61 16.54
N ALA A 230 -9.88 11.57 16.83
CA ALA A 230 -8.65 11.27 16.09
C ALA A 230 -9.00 10.87 14.64
N LEU A 231 -8.16 11.27 13.67
CA LEU A 231 -8.20 10.78 12.28
C LEU A 231 -8.34 9.25 12.20
N ASP A 232 -7.77 8.54 13.16
CA ASP A 232 -7.87 7.08 13.34
C ASP A 232 -9.32 6.57 13.41
N VAL A 233 -10.25 7.36 13.96
CA VAL A 233 -11.67 7.03 14.03
C VAL A 233 -12.30 7.09 12.64
N PHE A 234 -11.98 8.13 11.86
CA PHE A 234 -12.44 8.26 10.48
C PHE A 234 -11.88 7.14 9.61
N LEU A 235 -10.60 6.79 9.78
CA LEU A 235 -9.96 5.71 9.02
C LEU A 235 -10.54 4.31 9.31
N ARG A 236 -11.34 4.13 10.36
CA ARG A 236 -12.09 2.87 10.57
C ARG A 236 -13.25 2.74 9.58
N ASN A 237 -13.98 3.83 9.34
CA ASN A 237 -15.23 3.83 8.56
C ASN A 237 -15.04 4.37 7.13
N ILE A 238 -13.92 5.02 6.83
CA ILE A 238 -13.60 5.54 5.51
C ILE A 238 -12.58 4.64 4.82
N ARG A 239 -12.85 4.31 3.56
CA ARG A 239 -11.93 3.58 2.67
C ARG A 239 -11.72 4.38 1.39
N LEU A 240 -10.47 4.68 1.05
CA LEU A 240 -10.14 5.30 -0.24
C LEU A 240 -9.57 4.26 -1.19
N TYR A 241 -10.16 4.17 -2.39
CA TYR A 241 -9.62 3.40 -3.50
C TYR A 241 -9.26 4.32 -4.67
N HIS A 242 -8.09 4.10 -5.24
CA HIS A 242 -7.70 4.70 -6.50
C HIS A 242 -8.09 3.80 -7.68
N SER A 243 -8.61 4.39 -8.76
CA SER A 243 -8.86 3.69 -10.02
C SER A 243 -8.11 4.40 -11.14
N PRO A 244 -7.11 3.76 -11.77
CA PRO A 244 -6.45 4.33 -12.93
C PRO A 244 -7.38 4.38 -14.15
N ASP A 245 -8.38 3.50 -14.20
CA ASP A 245 -9.37 3.48 -15.27
C ASP A 245 -10.46 4.53 -15.02
N LYS A 246 -10.98 5.10 -16.11
CA LYS A 246 -12.15 6.02 -16.14
C LYS A 246 -13.47 5.30 -15.83
N ARG A 247 -13.48 4.38 -14.87
CA ARG A 247 -14.68 3.65 -14.49
C ARG A 247 -15.61 4.59 -13.73
N ILE A 248 -16.87 4.60 -14.13
CA ILE A 248 -17.93 5.30 -13.40
C ILE A 248 -18.06 4.61 -12.04
N ILE A 249 -18.41 5.34 -10.96
CA ILE A 249 -18.62 4.73 -9.62
C ILE A 249 -19.49 3.46 -9.69
N ASP A 250 -20.49 3.42 -10.57
CA ASP A 250 -21.35 2.25 -10.81
C ASP A 250 -20.57 0.99 -11.26
N GLU A 251 -19.59 1.15 -12.15
CA GLU A 251 -18.72 0.05 -12.62
C GLU A 251 -17.72 -0.38 -11.54
N MET A 252 -17.32 0.56 -10.68
CA MET A 252 -16.50 0.23 -9.50
C MET A 252 -17.28 -0.66 -8.55
N ILE A 253 -18.57 -0.38 -8.29
CA ILE A 253 -19.43 -1.25 -7.47
C ILE A 253 -19.48 -2.67 -8.04
N SER A 254 -19.63 -2.82 -9.37
CA SER A 254 -19.56 -4.15 -9.99
C SER A 254 -18.21 -4.83 -9.75
N THR A 255 -17.12 -4.08 -9.81
CA THR A 255 -15.77 -4.60 -9.57
C THR A 255 -15.59 -5.06 -8.12
N PHE A 256 -16.10 -4.30 -7.14
CA PHE A 256 -16.12 -4.72 -5.73
C PHE A 256 -16.87 -6.04 -5.56
N LEU A 257 -18.08 -6.13 -6.11
CA LEU A 257 -18.94 -7.30 -5.95
C LEU A 257 -18.32 -8.58 -6.50
N THR A 258 -17.34 -8.49 -7.40
CA THR A 258 -16.61 -9.62 -7.97
C THR A 258 -15.20 -9.81 -7.37
N ASP A 259 -14.73 -8.90 -6.52
CA ASP A 259 -13.40 -8.94 -5.88
C ASP A 259 -13.52 -9.19 -4.37
N THR A 260 -13.22 -10.42 -3.96
CA THR A 260 -13.28 -10.88 -2.55
C THR A 260 -12.46 -9.98 -1.62
N LYS A 261 -11.26 -9.55 -2.03
CA LYS A 261 -10.38 -8.75 -1.16
C LYS A 261 -10.98 -7.38 -0.86
N SER A 262 -11.64 -6.79 -1.85
CA SER A 262 -12.23 -5.46 -1.71
C SER A 262 -13.51 -5.48 -0.86
N MET A 263 -14.41 -6.44 -1.07
CA MET A 263 -15.66 -6.54 -0.29
C MET A 263 -15.45 -6.90 1.18
N ASP A 264 -14.45 -7.72 1.50
CA ASP A 264 -14.15 -8.08 2.90
C ASP A 264 -13.68 -6.87 3.70
N SER A 265 -13.01 -5.90 3.05
CA SER A 265 -12.42 -4.73 3.71
C SER A 265 -13.39 -3.58 4.01
N ILE A 266 -14.60 -3.61 3.43
CA ILE A 266 -15.67 -2.63 3.66
C ILE A 266 -16.48 -3.09 4.89
N GLU A 267 -16.77 -2.19 5.84
CA GLU A 267 -17.60 -2.46 7.02
C GLU A 267 -19.03 -1.90 6.82
N ASN A 268 -19.98 -2.31 7.66
CA ASN A 268 -21.30 -1.67 7.65
C ASN A 268 -21.22 -0.19 8.07
N ASN A 269 -22.01 0.65 7.39
CA ASN A 269 -22.01 2.11 7.46
C ASN A 269 -20.67 2.76 7.08
N SER A 270 -19.89 2.10 6.22
CA SER A 270 -18.66 2.71 5.68
C SER A 270 -18.96 3.76 4.63
N ILE A 271 -18.03 4.70 4.48
CA ILE A 271 -17.93 5.62 3.35
C ILE A 271 -16.80 5.12 2.46
N VAL A 272 -17.14 4.73 1.23
CA VAL A 272 -16.15 4.35 0.22
C VAL A 272 -15.88 5.56 -0.66
N VAL A 273 -14.66 6.08 -0.57
CA VAL A 273 -14.17 7.19 -1.38
C VAL A 273 -13.42 6.63 -2.58
N PHE A 274 -13.65 7.22 -3.75
CA PHE A 274 -12.97 6.90 -4.99
C PHE A 274 -12.13 8.07 -5.46
N SER A 275 -10.93 7.77 -5.95
CA SER A 275 -10.14 8.72 -6.72
C SER A 275 -9.81 8.10 -8.06
N GLY A 276 -9.69 8.92 -9.09
CA GLY A 276 -9.26 8.45 -10.40
C GLY A 276 -8.60 9.56 -11.21
N ASP A 277 -8.02 9.17 -12.34
CA ASP A 277 -7.36 10.11 -13.25
C ASP A 277 -8.34 11.12 -13.86
N LEU A 278 -9.62 10.75 -13.95
CA LEU A 278 -10.71 11.64 -14.29
C LEU A 278 -11.85 11.52 -13.28
N PRO A 279 -12.56 12.63 -13.00
CA PRO A 279 -13.74 12.59 -12.14
C PRO A 279 -14.84 11.75 -12.77
N SER A 280 -15.53 10.95 -11.95
CA SER A 280 -16.71 10.20 -12.35
C SER A 280 -17.87 11.13 -12.70
N ALA A 281 -18.70 10.72 -13.66
CA ALA A 281 -19.93 11.43 -14.02
C ALA A 281 -20.91 11.50 -12.85
N LYS A 282 -20.98 10.43 -12.04
CA LYS A 282 -21.68 10.41 -10.75
C LYS A 282 -20.64 10.56 -9.66
N LYS A 283 -20.76 11.60 -8.84
CA LYS A 283 -19.81 11.92 -7.77
C LYS A 283 -20.25 11.44 -6.39
N TYR A 284 -21.50 11.00 -6.26
CA TYR A 284 -22.07 10.50 -5.01
C TYR A 284 -23.17 9.46 -5.26
N LEU A 285 -23.15 8.38 -4.49
CA LEU A 285 -24.22 7.40 -4.37
C LEU A 285 -24.51 7.14 -2.89
N ASP A 286 -25.74 7.43 -2.47
CA ASP A 286 -26.26 7.02 -1.15
C ASP A 286 -26.42 5.49 -1.06
N LYS A 287 -26.61 4.98 0.16
CA LYS A 287 -26.80 3.55 0.44
C LYS A 287 -27.94 2.92 -0.37
N ALA A 288 -29.04 3.64 -0.58
CA ALA A 288 -30.20 3.14 -1.32
C ALA A 288 -29.88 2.98 -2.82
N LYS A 289 -29.14 3.92 -3.41
CA LYS A 289 -28.64 3.85 -4.78
C LYS A 289 -27.63 2.72 -4.95
N VAL A 290 -26.69 2.56 -4.00
CA VAL A 290 -25.75 1.42 -4.00
C VAL A 290 -26.51 0.10 -4.00
N LYS A 291 -27.47 -0.08 -3.07
CA LYS A 291 -28.31 -1.28 -3.00
C LYS A 291 -29.09 -1.54 -4.29
N LYS A 292 -29.60 -0.50 -4.95
CA LYS A 292 -30.27 -0.61 -6.25
C LYS A 292 -29.32 -1.09 -7.36
N ILE A 293 -28.09 -0.60 -7.39
CA ILE A 293 -27.06 -1.03 -8.34
C ILE A 293 -26.71 -2.49 -8.11
N VAL A 294 -26.47 -2.89 -6.85
CA VAL A 294 -26.20 -4.29 -6.47
C VAL A 294 -27.33 -5.20 -6.90
N LYS A 295 -28.59 -4.80 -6.67
CA LYS A 295 -29.77 -5.54 -7.12
C LYS A 295 -29.81 -5.70 -8.64
N SER A 296 -29.55 -4.64 -9.39
CA SER A 296 -29.50 -4.68 -10.85
C SER A 296 -28.41 -5.62 -11.38
N ILE A 297 -27.26 -5.67 -10.70
CA ILE A 297 -26.13 -6.55 -11.03
C ILE A 297 -26.46 -8.01 -10.72
N TYR A 298 -27.13 -8.26 -9.60
CA TYR A 298 -27.60 -9.59 -9.24
C TYR A 298 -28.63 -10.12 -10.25
N GLU A 299 -29.61 -9.28 -10.62
CA GLU A 299 -30.65 -9.62 -11.59
C GLU A 299 -30.11 -9.84 -13.02
N SER A 300 -28.96 -9.25 -13.37
CA SER A 300 -28.31 -9.49 -14.66
C SER A 300 -27.53 -10.81 -14.73
N GLY A 301 -27.43 -11.56 -13.63
CA GLY A 301 -26.84 -12.88 -13.59
C GLY A 301 -25.32 -12.90 -13.67
N ILE A 302 -24.64 -11.89 -13.12
CA ILE A 302 -23.17 -11.90 -13.00
C ILE A 302 -22.73 -13.10 -12.17
N VAL A 303 -21.81 -13.90 -12.74
CA VAL A 303 -21.20 -15.07 -12.10
C VAL A 303 -20.13 -14.58 -11.10
N ASP A 304 -19.94 -15.30 -10.00
CA ASP A 304 -18.92 -15.03 -8.96
C ASP A 304 -19.12 -13.77 -8.10
N MET A 305 -20.37 -13.32 -7.95
CA MET A 305 -20.70 -12.30 -6.95
C MET A 305 -20.38 -12.79 -5.53
N GLN A 306 -19.68 -11.96 -4.77
CA GLN A 306 -19.37 -12.17 -3.34
C GLN A 306 -20.58 -11.95 -2.42
N VAL A 307 -21.74 -11.64 -3.00
CA VAL A 307 -22.98 -11.35 -2.28
C VAL A 307 -24.08 -12.25 -2.83
N ASP A 308 -24.51 -13.22 -2.02
CA ASP A 308 -25.51 -14.23 -2.38
C ASP A 308 -26.91 -13.64 -2.66
N HIS A 309 -27.21 -12.48 -2.08
CA HIS A 309 -28.46 -11.76 -2.29
C HIS A 309 -28.29 -10.25 -2.04
N PRO A 310 -28.91 -9.35 -2.84
CA PRO A 310 -28.77 -7.89 -2.66
C PRO A 310 -29.15 -7.34 -1.29
N ASP A 311 -29.95 -8.07 -0.52
CA ASP A 311 -30.30 -7.69 0.85
C ASP A 311 -29.18 -7.95 1.86
N ASN A 312 -28.20 -8.78 1.50
CA ASN A 312 -27.05 -9.11 2.34
C ASN A 312 -25.84 -8.20 2.08
N VAL A 313 -25.93 -7.28 1.11
CA VAL A 313 -24.85 -6.34 0.85
C VAL A 313 -24.64 -5.44 2.07
N LYS A 314 -23.37 -5.23 2.43
CA LYS A 314 -23.00 -4.28 3.47
C LYS A 314 -23.56 -2.90 3.14
N SER A 315 -24.03 -2.19 4.15
CA SER A 315 -24.56 -0.84 4.01
C SER A 315 -23.40 0.14 3.86
N PHE A 316 -23.19 0.72 2.68
CA PHE A 316 -22.17 1.76 2.48
C PHE A 316 -22.62 2.77 1.44
N CYS A 317 -22.05 3.98 1.51
CA CYS A 317 -22.19 4.98 0.45
C CYS A 317 -20.88 5.11 -0.33
N CYS A 318 -20.98 5.67 -1.54
CA CYS A 318 -19.84 5.88 -2.43
C CYS A 318 -19.70 7.36 -2.76
N ILE A 319 -18.49 7.89 -2.65
CA ILE A 319 -18.20 9.31 -2.91
C ILE A 319 -16.97 9.41 -3.80
N ASP A 320 -17.02 10.18 -4.88
CA ASP A 320 -15.82 10.57 -5.63
C ASP A 320 -15.08 11.65 -4.82
N LEU A 321 -13.77 11.55 -4.68
CA LEU A 321 -12.94 12.56 -4.04
C LEU A 321 -13.12 13.94 -4.72
N ALA A 322 -13.39 13.96 -6.03
CA ALA A 322 -13.74 15.18 -6.76
C ALA A 322 -15.03 15.84 -6.24
N HIS A 323 -15.92 15.12 -5.56
CA HIS A 323 -17.11 15.69 -4.93
C HIS A 323 -16.76 16.69 -3.84
N PHE A 324 -15.75 16.37 -3.01
CA PHE A 324 -15.24 17.29 -1.99
C PHE A 324 -14.65 18.53 -2.65
N ALA A 325 -13.84 18.34 -3.69
CA ALA A 325 -13.20 19.44 -4.42
C ALA A 325 -14.22 20.36 -5.09
N ASP A 326 -15.27 19.82 -5.72
CA ASP A 326 -16.34 20.62 -6.33
C ASP A 326 -17.07 21.47 -5.28
N LYS A 327 -17.48 20.85 -4.17
CA LYS A 327 -18.25 21.52 -3.11
C LYS A 327 -17.44 22.65 -2.48
N VAL A 328 -16.16 22.40 -2.27
CA VAL A 328 -15.24 23.41 -1.77
C VAL A 328 -14.98 24.51 -2.82
N ALA A 329 -14.95 24.19 -4.12
CA ALA A 329 -14.77 25.17 -5.18
C ALA A 329 -15.95 26.14 -5.35
N GLU A 330 -17.14 25.79 -4.83
CA GLU A 330 -18.33 26.66 -4.80
C GLU A 330 -18.24 27.76 -3.72
N ILE A 331 -17.28 27.68 -2.79
CA ILE A 331 -17.11 28.62 -1.67
C ILE A 331 -16.67 30.00 -2.17
N GLU A 332 -17.28 31.04 -1.60
CA GLU A 332 -16.98 32.43 -1.97
C GLU A 332 -15.53 32.82 -1.61
N THR A 333 -14.74 33.16 -2.62
CA THR A 333 -13.31 33.47 -2.45
C THR A 333 -13.05 34.93 -2.02
N SER A 334 -14.10 35.73 -1.82
CA SER A 334 -13.99 37.10 -1.27
C SER A 334 -13.78 37.11 0.26
N LEU A 335 -14.03 35.97 0.90
CA LEU A 335 -13.96 35.77 2.34
C LEU A 335 -12.52 35.72 2.85
N THR A 336 -12.36 35.89 4.17
CA THR A 336 -11.06 35.69 4.83
C THR A 336 -10.68 34.21 4.87
N PRO A 337 -9.38 33.84 4.96
CA PRO A 337 -8.95 32.44 5.02
C PRO A 337 -9.60 31.63 6.15
N ALA A 338 -9.84 32.25 7.32
CA ALA A 338 -10.51 31.60 8.43
C ALA A 338 -11.99 31.29 8.12
N GLN A 339 -12.71 32.23 7.49
CA GLN A 339 -14.10 32.01 7.06
C GLN A 339 -14.20 30.96 5.96
N ILE A 340 -13.25 30.95 5.02
CA ILE A 340 -13.17 29.90 4.00
C ILE A 340 -12.96 28.54 4.67
N LYS A 341 -12.04 28.43 5.63
CA LYS A 341 -11.80 27.16 6.35
C LYS A 341 -13.06 26.65 7.07
N GLU A 342 -13.80 27.52 7.74
CA GLU A 342 -15.07 27.14 8.39
C GLU A 342 -16.13 26.67 7.36
N GLN A 343 -16.26 27.33 6.21
CA GLN A 343 -17.18 26.86 5.17
C GLN A 343 -16.74 25.51 4.57
N ILE A 344 -15.43 25.29 4.42
CA ILE A 344 -14.89 23.98 4.00
C ILE A 344 -15.29 22.93 5.03
N LYS A 345 -15.12 23.21 6.32
CA LYS A 345 -15.49 22.31 7.41
C LYS A 345 -16.97 21.93 7.35
N ASP A 346 -17.86 22.92 7.21
CA ASP A 346 -19.30 22.68 7.09
C ASP A 346 -19.66 21.79 5.88
N GLU A 347 -19.06 22.04 4.72
CA GLU A 347 -19.29 21.23 3.53
C GLU A 347 -18.75 19.80 3.68
N VAL A 348 -17.55 19.64 4.26
CA VAL A 348 -16.99 18.30 4.52
C VAL A 348 -17.88 17.53 5.50
N ILE A 349 -18.35 18.14 6.59
CA ILE A 349 -19.26 17.49 7.55
C ILE A 349 -20.55 17.05 6.85
N LYS A 350 -21.17 17.90 6.02
CA LYS A 350 -22.36 17.54 5.24
C LYS A 350 -22.13 16.33 4.34
N ILE A 351 -20.97 16.27 3.68
CA ILE A 351 -20.59 15.13 2.82
C ILE A 351 -20.40 13.86 3.66
N LEU A 352 -19.78 13.96 4.84
CA LEU A 352 -19.55 12.81 5.72
C LEU A 352 -20.87 12.28 6.32
N ASP A 353 -21.85 13.15 6.58
CA ASP A 353 -23.18 12.75 7.04
C ASP A 353 -23.99 11.94 6.03
N TYR A 354 -23.54 11.86 4.77
CA TYR A 354 -24.07 10.94 3.78
C TYR A 354 -23.86 9.47 4.17
N GLY A 355 -22.82 9.18 4.97
CA GLY A 355 -22.58 7.84 5.52
C GLY A 355 -23.50 7.47 6.69
N ASN A 356 -24.09 8.46 7.35
CA ASN A 356 -24.96 8.26 8.53
C ASN A 356 -26.43 8.06 8.15
N ASN A 357 -26.89 8.75 7.12
CA ASN A 357 -28.23 8.60 6.53
C ASN A 357 -28.28 7.48 5.49
#